data_AF-A0A6I1G1I4-F1
#
_entry.id   AF-A0A6I1G1I4-F1
#
_cell.length_a   1.000
_cell.length_b   1.000
_cell.length_c   1.000
_cell.angle_alpha   90.00
_cell.angle_beta   90.00
_cell.angle_gamma   90.00
#
_symmetry.space_group_name_H-M   'P 1'
#
loop_
_entity.id
_entity.type
_entity.pdbx_description
1 polymer ?
#
loop_
_entity_poly.entity_id
_entity_poly.type
_entity_poly.pdbx_seq_one_letter_code
_entity_poly.pdbx_strand_id
1 'polypeptide(L)'
;MGLFSRRSVEKVEQPPAGWHPAADRPGYVRWWDGVQWTDHYHPIVEDVQRQAEAPSELAASELRPVRPWAKATEHQRVVGENQYPEAFRALLLENDARAGDFGAEMRDLSATVIAEPDNPFDPNAVAVLVQGRLVGYLPRDDAAVYSPSLQDLADRGECLRVEARVWVAPTSDTERAASVTLKLPPAHGVQSFNEFPEQPYEVLPHGGAIQVSGEEQHMDVLGRYVSEGERYLAVTLHVVQEQKTERSQPYQCVEVRLDGHRVGVLTKAMSEKLTDIVQYVAERDKVPLCRAVLKGSPLRAEIVLYVAKSHEVTRRWLDSVGSGGGRA
;
A
#
# COMPACT_ATOMS: atom_id res chain seq x y z
N MET A 1 -8.71 -67.33 -51.69
CA MET A 1 -8.17 -66.09 -52.32
C MET A 1 -8.35 -64.96 -51.32
N GLY A 2 -7.27 -64.24 -51.03
CA GLY A 2 -7.15 -63.34 -49.87
C GLY A 2 -7.95 -62.05 -49.94
N LEU A 3 -8.41 -61.63 -48.77
CA LEU A 3 -8.94 -60.30 -48.44
C LEU A 3 -7.81 -59.27 -48.50
N PHE A 4 -7.96 -58.21 -49.31
CA PHE A 4 -7.13 -57.01 -49.21
C PHE A 4 -7.97 -55.86 -48.65
N SER A 5 -7.89 -55.68 -47.34
CA SER A 5 -8.33 -54.47 -46.65
C SER A 5 -7.36 -53.34 -46.98
N ARG A 6 -7.79 -52.36 -47.78
CA ARG A 6 -7.08 -51.08 -47.90
C ARG A 6 -7.16 -50.37 -46.55
N ARG A 7 -6.06 -50.39 -45.77
CA ARG A 7 -5.87 -49.42 -44.68
C ARG A 7 -5.76 -48.04 -45.32
N SER A 8 -6.77 -47.21 -45.12
CA SER A 8 -6.68 -45.78 -45.31
C SER A 8 -5.54 -45.28 -44.43
N VAL A 9 -4.47 -44.79 -45.03
CA VAL A 9 -3.45 -44.04 -44.29
C VAL A 9 -4.12 -42.74 -43.89
N GLU A 10 -4.44 -42.59 -42.60
CA GLU A 10 -4.79 -41.29 -42.03
C GLU A 10 -3.64 -40.34 -42.35
N LYS A 11 -3.90 -39.41 -43.26
CA LYS A 11 -3.00 -38.31 -43.56
C LYS A 11 -3.04 -37.42 -42.32
N VAL A 12 -2.09 -37.61 -41.40
CA VAL A 12 -1.90 -36.70 -40.27
C VAL A 12 -1.56 -35.35 -40.87
N GLU A 13 -2.55 -34.47 -40.92
CA GLU A 13 -2.44 -33.13 -41.45
C GLU A 13 -1.48 -32.38 -40.51
N GLN A 14 -0.25 -32.15 -40.98
CA GLN A 14 0.75 -31.48 -40.18
C GLN A 14 0.29 -30.05 -39.91
N PRO A 15 0.46 -29.53 -38.68
CA PRO A 15 0.00 -28.21 -38.34
C PRO A 15 0.68 -27.16 -39.24
N PRO A 16 -0.02 -26.07 -39.62
CA PRO A 16 0.60 -24.99 -40.37
C PRO A 16 1.71 -24.34 -39.54
N ALA A 17 2.70 -23.75 -40.21
CA ALA A 17 3.76 -22.99 -39.56
C ALA A 17 3.15 -21.92 -38.64
N GLY A 18 3.57 -21.89 -37.38
CA GLY A 18 2.92 -21.11 -36.35
C GLY A 18 3.35 -21.45 -34.95
N TRP A 19 2.86 -20.66 -33.98
CA TRP A 19 2.99 -20.94 -32.56
C TRP A 19 1.94 -21.95 -32.14
N HIS A 20 2.35 -23.01 -31.46
CA HIS A 20 1.46 -24.05 -30.96
C HIS A 20 1.86 -24.43 -29.52
N PRO A 21 0.93 -24.95 -28.71
CA PRO A 21 1.24 -25.40 -27.36
C PRO A 21 2.43 -26.36 -27.32
N ALA A 22 3.44 -26.04 -26.50
CA ALA A 22 4.62 -26.85 -26.33
C ALA A 22 4.28 -28.08 -25.48
N ALA A 23 4.22 -29.26 -26.10
CA ALA A 23 3.92 -30.52 -25.40
C ALA A 23 5.00 -30.91 -24.37
N ASP A 24 6.23 -30.42 -24.56
CA ASP A 24 7.39 -30.61 -23.70
C ASP A 24 7.54 -29.54 -22.60
N ARG A 25 6.86 -28.40 -22.74
CA ARG A 25 6.91 -27.30 -21.77
C ARG A 25 5.53 -26.66 -21.55
N PRO A 26 4.71 -27.19 -20.62
CA PRO A 26 3.40 -26.62 -20.29
C PRO A 26 3.49 -25.12 -19.98
N GLY A 27 2.52 -24.33 -20.46
CA GLY A 27 2.49 -22.86 -20.31
C GLY A 27 3.31 -22.08 -21.34
N TYR A 28 3.92 -22.76 -22.31
CA TYR A 28 4.65 -22.14 -23.42
C TYR A 28 4.06 -22.60 -24.75
N VAL A 29 4.14 -21.73 -25.76
CA VAL A 29 4.05 -22.11 -27.17
C VAL A 29 5.44 -22.31 -27.74
N ARG A 30 5.58 -23.29 -28.63
CA ARG A 30 6.77 -23.55 -29.41
C ARG A 30 6.47 -23.21 -30.87
N TRP A 31 7.45 -22.65 -31.57
CA TRP A 31 7.28 -22.34 -32.99
C TRP A 31 7.51 -23.58 -33.86
N TRP A 32 6.51 -23.94 -34.66
CA TRP A 32 6.59 -24.91 -35.75
C TRP A 32 6.87 -24.16 -37.06
N ASP A 33 7.94 -24.53 -37.77
CA ASP A 33 8.33 -23.85 -39.01
C ASP A 33 7.66 -24.42 -40.28
N GLY A 34 6.80 -25.43 -40.13
CA GLY A 34 6.18 -26.15 -41.24
C GLY A 34 6.84 -27.49 -41.57
N VAL A 35 8.03 -27.77 -41.01
CA VAL A 35 8.79 -29.01 -41.23
C VAL A 35 9.24 -29.63 -39.90
N GLN A 36 9.61 -28.79 -38.91
CA GLN A 36 10.07 -29.21 -37.59
C GLN A 36 9.73 -28.17 -36.52
N TRP A 37 9.78 -28.61 -35.26
CA TRP A 37 9.70 -27.70 -34.12
C TRP A 37 11.05 -27.01 -33.93
N THR A 38 11.04 -25.68 -33.80
CA THR A 38 12.25 -24.89 -33.54
C THR A 38 12.49 -24.72 -32.04
N ASP A 39 13.65 -24.22 -31.62
CA ASP A 39 13.94 -23.93 -30.21
C ASP A 39 13.36 -22.58 -29.73
N HIS A 40 12.50 -21.94 -30.52
CA HIS A 40 11.82 -20.73 -30.13
C HIS A 40 10.59 -21.09 -29.30
N TYR A 41 10.60 -20.64 -28.05
CA TYR A 41 9.49 -20.74 -27.12
C TYR A 41 9.00 -19.35 -26.75
N HIS A 42 7.70 -19.20 -26.57
CA HIS A 42 7.09 -18.01 -26.00
C HIS A 42 6.12 -18.44 -24.91
N PRO A 43 6.08 -17.78 -23.74
CA PRO A 43 5.04 -18.07 -22.76
C PRO A 43 3.65 -17.83 -23.38
N ILE A 44 2.68 -18.67 -23.03
CA ILE A 44 1.27 -18.38 -23.23
C ILE A 44 0.93 -17.27 -22.24
N VAL A 45 0.84 -16.04 -22.73
CA VAL A 45 0.71 -14.84 -21.91
C VAL A 45 -0.52 -14.92 -21.00
N GLU A 46 -1.66 -15.44 -21.52
CA GLU A 46 -2.90 -15.62 -20.74
C GLU A 46 -2.78 -16.62 -19.58
N ASP A 47 -2.03 -17.71 -19.76
CA ASP A 47 -1.87 -18.72 -18.71
C ASP A 47 -0.87 -18.26 -17.66
N VAL A 48 0.20 -17.56 -18.07
CA VAL A 48 1.13 -16.92 -17.13
C VAL A 48 0.45 -15.80 -16.35
N GLN A 49 -0.44 -15.03 -16.99
CA GLN A 49 -1.25 -14.01 -16.32
C GLN A 49 -2.25 -14.61 -15.35
N ARG A 50 -3.06 -15.61 -15.75
CA ARG A 50 -3.97 -16.30 -14.82
C ARG A 50 -3.25 -16.97 -13.66
N GLN A 51 -2.08 -17.55 -13.93
CA GLN A 51 -1.22 -18.11 -12.90
C GLN A 51 -0.53 -17.05 -12.04
N ALA A 52 -0.43 -15.79 -12.47
CA ALA A 52 0.06 -14.68 -11.63
C ALA A 52 -1.08 -14.05 -10.82
N GLU A 53 -2.26 -13.88 -11.43
CA GLU A 53 -3.50 -13.40 -10.79
C GLU A 53 -3.84 -14.16 -9.51
N ALA A 54 -3.93 -15.49 -9.60
CA ALA A 54 -4.35 -16.30 -8.46
C ALA A 54 -3.38 -16.20 -7.26
N PRO A 55 -2.04 -16.29 -7.44
CA PRO A 55 -1.07 -15.99 -6.40
C PRO A 55 -1.19 -14.60 -5.81
N SER A 56 -1.36 -13.54 -6.60
CA SER A 56 -1.47 -12.18 -6.07
C SER A 56 -2.71 -12.03 -5.18
N GLU A 57 -3.86 -12.57 -5.62
CA GLU A 57 -5.11 -12.53 -4.85
C GLU A 57 -5.02 -13.35 -3.56
N LEU A 58 -4.39 -14.54 -3.61
CA LEU A 58 -4.15 -15.37 -2.44
C LEU A 58 -3.19 -14.71 -1.45
N ALA A 59 -2.03 -14.23 -1.92
CA ALA A 59 -1.05 -13.52 -1.11
C ALA A 59 -1.68 -12.30 -0.43
N ALA A 60 -2.46 -11.50 -1.17
CA ALA A 60 -3.18 -10.36 -0.62
C ALA A 60 -4.15 -10.73 0.51
N SER A 61 -4.81 -11.89 0.39
CA SER A 61 -5.77 -12.37 1.38
C SER A 61 -5.11 -12.86 2.68
N GLU A 62 -3.85 -13.29 2.61
CA GLU A 62 -3.05 -13.73 3.76
C GLU A 62 -2.38 -12.55 4.50
N LEU A 63 -2.11 -11.44 3.80
CA LEU A 63 -1.48 -10.26 4.36
C LEU A 63 -2.46 -9.37 5.15
N ARG A 64 -1.99 -8.84 6.28
CA ARG A 64 -2.76 -7.91 7.12
C ARG A 64 -2.77 -6.51 6.50
N PRO A 65 -3.95 -5.94 6.20
CA PRO A 65 -4.02 -4.61 5.60
C PRO A 65 -3.67 -3.52 6.61
N VAL A 66 -2.70 -2.67 6.24
CA VAL A 66 -2.32 -1.47 7.00
C VAL A 66 -2.62 -0.21 6.22
N ARG A 67 -2.88 0.88 6.96
CA ARG A 67 -3.05 2.22 6.36
C ARG A 67 -1.69 2.84 6.10
N PRO A 68 -1.57 3.75 5.11
CA PRO A 68 -0.34 4.50 4.89
C PRO A 68 0.05 5.29 6.14
N TRP A 69 1.35 5.45 6.35
CA TRP A 69 1.87 6.26 7.46
C TRP A 69 1.60 7.75 7.21
N ALA A 70 1.90 8.24 6.01
CA ALA A 70 1.53 9.57 5.55
C ALA A 70 0.09 9.61 5.04
N LYS A 71 -0.45 10.82 4.91
CA LYS A 71 -1.75 11.00 4.25
C LYS A 71 -1.59 10.68 2.76
N ALA A 72 -2.50 9.86 2.24
CA ALA A 72 -2.60 9.64 0.79
C ALA A 72 -3.09 10.91 0.08
N THR A 73 -2.25 11.47 -0.80
CA THR A 73 -2.54 12.71 -1.53
C THR A 73 -2.21 12.62 -3.02
N GLU A 74 -1.47 11.61 -3.44
CA GLU A 74 -0.99 11.47 -4.82
C GLU A 74 -1.94 10.57 -5.62
N HIS A 75 -2.25 10.98 -6.85
CA HIS A 75 -3.09 10.21 -7.74
C HIS A 75 -2.22 9.38 -8.67
N GLN A 76 -2.19 8.07 -8.46
CA GLN A 76 -1.39 7.14 -9.24
C GLN A 76 -2.29 6.35 -10.21
N ARG A 77 -1.99 6.42 -11.52
CA ARG A 77 -2.68 5.57 -12.49
C ARG A 77 -2.13 4.16 -12.42
N VAL A 78 -3.02 3.20 -12.60
CA VAL A 78 -2.68 1.78 -12.80
C VAL A 78 -2.45 1.56 -14.30
N VAL A 79 -1.69 0.52 -14.63
CA VAL A 79 -1.49 0.05 -16.00
C VAL A 79 -1.82 -1.43 -16.13
N GLY A 80 -2.12 -1.87 -17.35
CA GLY A 80 -2.45 -3.26 -17.65
C GLY A 80 -3.91 -3.63 -17.34
N GLU A 81 -4.79 -2.66 -17.08
CA GLU A 81 -6.19 -2.91 -16.76
C GLU A 81 -6.93 -3.71 -17.84
N ASN A 82 -6.54 -3.54 -19.10
CA ASN A 82 -7.11 -4.28 -20.23
C ASN A 82 -6.89 -5.80 -20.16
N GLN A 83 -5.95 -6.27 -19.33
CA GLN A 83 -5.67 -7.70 -19.13
C GLN A 83 -6.67 -8.35 -18.17
N TYR A 84 -7.46 -7.56 -17.42
CA TYR A 84 -8.33 -8.06 -16.34
C TYR A 84 -9.83 -7.75 -16.55
N PRO A 85 -10.43 -8.03 -17.71
CA PRO A 85 -11.82 -7.65 -18.00
C PRO A 85 -12.84 -8.31 -17.05
N GLU A 86 -12.58 -9.52 -16.57
CA GLU A 86 -13.46 -10.22 -15.62
C GLU A 86 -13.41 -9.58 -14.22
N ALA A 87 -12.27 -9.05 -13.79
CA ALA A 87 -12.18 -8.30 -12.53
C ALA A 87 -13.08 -7.06 -12.57
N PHE A 88 -13.05 -6.29 -13.66
CA PHE A 88 -13.91 -5.11 -13.81
C PHE A 88 -15.39 -5.46 -13.94
N ARG A 89 -15.72 -6.58 -14.60
CA ARG A 89 -17.10 -7.09 -14.64
C ARG A 89 -17.61 -7.43 -13.24
N ALA A 90 -16.79 -8.09 -12.44
CA ALA A 90 -17.13 -8.43 -11.06
C ALA A 90 -17.29 -7.18 -10.19
N LEU A 91 -16.38 -6.20 -10.31
CA LEU A 91 -16.47 -4.93 -9.59
C LEU A 91 -17.76 -4.17 -9.91
N LEU A 92 -18.17 -4.10 -11.18
CA LEU A 92 -19.44 -3.46 -11.55
C LEU A 92 -20.64 -4.13 -10.88
N LEU A 93 -20.67 -5.47 -10.88
CA LEU A 93 -21.75 -6.25 -10.28
C LEU A 93 -21.81 -6.07 -8.76
N GLU A 94 -20.66 -6.17 -8.09
CA GLU A 94 -20.54 -6.13 -6.63
C GLU A 94 -20.89 -4.76 -6.05
N ASN A 95 -20.63 -3.68 -6.80
CA ASN A 95 -20.90 -2.31 -6.38
C ASN A 95 -22.24 -1.77 -6.93
N ASP A 96 -23.08 -2.61 -7.55
CA ASP A 96 -24.33 -2.22 -8.25
C ASP A 96 -24.14 -1.01 -9.19
N ALA A 97 -22.95 -0.94 -9.81
CA ALA A 97 -22.55 0.18 -10.62
C ALA A 97 -23.05 -0.03 -12.06
N ARG A 98 -24.11 0.70 -12.41
CA ARG A 98 -24.69 0.64 -13.76
C ARG A 98 -23.85 1.45 -14.73
N ALA A 99 -23.21 0.77 -15.68
CA ALA A 99 -22.55 1.43 -16.81
C ALA A 99 -23.63 2.07 -17.69
N GLY A 100 -23.79 3.39 -17.58
CA GLY A 100 -24.55 4.17 -18.55
C GLY A 100 -23.74 4.41 -19.84
N ASP A 101 -24.27 5.23 -20.74
CA ASP A 101 -23.63 5.56 -22.02
C ASP A 101 -22.23 6.20 -21.87
N PHE A 102 -21.95 6.78 -20.70
CA PHE A 102 -20.67 7.41 -20.35
C PHE A 102 -19.80 6.56 -19.41
N GLY A 103 -20.17 5.29 -19.22
CA GLY A 103 -19.56 4.38 -18.26
C GLY A 103 -20.08 4.50 -16.84
N ALA A 104 -19.49 3.73 -15.94
CA ALA A 104 -19.73 3.74 -14.50
C ALA A 104 -18.49 4.20 -13.76
N GLU A 105 -18.69 5.04 -12.75
CA GLU A 105 -17.64 5.50 -11.84
C GLU A 105 -17.90 4.97 -10.44
N MET A 106 -16.91 4.29 -9.87
CA MET A 106 -16.91 3.80 -8.50
C MET A 106 -15.78 4.52 -7.75
N ARG A 107 -16.12 5.18 -6.64
CA ARG A 107 -15.19 5.97 -5.84
C ARG A 107 -14.99 5.33 -4.47
N ASP A 108 -13.85 5.64 -3.86
CA ASP A 108 -13.50 5.27 -2.49
C ASP A 108 -13.54 3.74 -2.26
N LEU A 109 -13.27 2.97 -3.32
CA LEU A 109 -13.11 1.52 -3.22
C LEU A 109 -11.81 1.20 -2.47
N SER A 110 -11.82 0.13 -1.68
CA SER A 110 -10.60 -0.34 -1.01
C SER A 110 -9.70 -1.06 -2.02
N ALA A 111 -8.47 -0.56 -2.18
CA ALA A 111 -7.42 -1.22 -2.93
C ALA A 111 -6.27 -1.66 -2.02
N THR A 112 -5.65 -2.78 -2.38
CA THR A 112 -4.47 -3.35 -1.75
C THR A 112 -3.34 -3.30 -2.76
N VAL A 113 -2.15 -2.89 -2.31
CA VAL A 113 -0.97 -2.70 -3.15
C VAL A 113 0.16 -3.56 -2.58
N ILE A 114 0.74 -4.43 -3.40
CA ILE A 114 1.65 -5.52 -2.96
C ILE A 114 2.84 -5.60 -3.92
N ALA A 115 4.05 -5.70 -3.38
CA ALA A 115 5.25 -5.95 -4.17
C ALA A 115 5.33 -7.43 -4.60
N GLU A 116 5.77 -7.68 -5.82
CA GLU A 116 6.00 -9.01 -6.38
C GLU A 116 7.46 -9.17 -6.80
N PRO A 117 8.39 -9.36 -5.85
CA PRO A 117 9.81 -9.49 -6.16
C PRO A 117 10.14 -10.70 -7.04
N ASP A 118 9.29 -11.73 -6.99
CA ASP A 118 9.41 -12.95 -7.77
C ASP A 118 8.69 -12.88 -9.14
N ASN A 119 8.17 -11.71 -9.52
CA ASN A 119 7.48 -11.55 -10.80
C ASN A 119 8.45 -11.78 -11.98
N PRO A 120 8.11 -12.65 -12.96
CA PRO A 120 9.04 -13.04 -14.01
C PRO A 120 9.36 -11.92 -15.03
N PHE A 121 8.57 -10.84 -15.06
CA PHE A 121 8.71 -9.76 -16.03
C PHE A 121 9.39 -8.52 -15.47
N ASP A 122 9.22 -8.25 -14.18
CA ASP A 122 9.79 -7.09 -13.49
C ASP A 122 9.93 -7.39 -12.00
N PRO A 123 11.15 -7.48 -11.43
CA PRO A 123 11.35 -7.74 -10.00
C PRO A 123 10.88 -6.58 -9.11
N ASN A 124 10.55 -5.42 -9.67
CA ASN A 124 9.93 -4.32 -8.94
C ASN A 124 8.41 -4.26 -9.14
N ALA A 125 7.80 -5.27 -9.76
CA ALA A 125 6.36 -5.27 -10.04
C ALA A 125 5.56 -5.02 -8.76
N VAL A 126 4.57 -4.13 -8.84
CA VAL A 126 3.66 -3.86 -7.75
C VAL A 126 2.23 -4.11 -8.23
N ALA A 127 1.63 -5.19 -7.75
CA ALA A 127 0.28 -5.59 -8.05
C ALA A 127 -0.74 -4.69 -7.34
N VAL A 128 -1.84 -4.39 -8.04
CA VAL A 128 -2.94 -3.58 -7.53
C VAL A 128 -4.21 -4.40 -7.50
N LEU A 129 -4.75 -4.62 -6.31
CA LEU A 129 -5.96 -5.38 -6.10
C LEU A 129 -7.09 -4.50 -5.59
N VAL A 130 -8.22 -4.43 -6.28
CA VAL A 130 -9.41 -3.70 -5.82
C VAL A 130 -10.44 -4.70 -5.31
N GLN A 131 -10.89 -4.53 -4.06
CA GLN A 131 -11.78 -5.48 -3.39
C GLN A 131 -11.29 -6.95 -3.49
N GLY A 132 -9.96 -7.13 -3.45
CA GLY A 132 -9.31 -8.45 -3.51
C GLY A 132 -9.11 -9.02 -4.92
N ARG A 133 -9.40 -8.26 -5.98
CA ARG A 133 -9.25 -8.70 -7.38
C ARG A 133 -8.07 -8.03 -8.05
N LEU A 134 -7.21 -8.77 -8.73
CA LEU A 134 -6.12 -8.15 -9.51
C LEU A 134 -6.72 -7.33 -10.65
N VAL A 135 -6.40 -6.02 -10.68
CA VAL A 135 -6.91 -5.08 -11.71
C VAL A 135 -5.81 -4.47 -12.57
N GLY A 136 -4.54 -4.73 -12.22
CA GLY A 136 -3.39 -4.17 -12.92
C GLY A 136 -2.18 -4.01 -12.00
N TYR A 137 -1.22 -3.24 -12.47
CA TYR A 137 0.04 -2.96 -11.78
C TYR A 137 0.33 -1.46 -11.71
N LEU A 138 1.20 -1.05 -10.80
CA LEU A 138 1.82 0.26 -10.90
C LEU A 138 2.70 0.36 -12.17
N PRO A 139 2.81 1.53 -12.81
CA PRO A 139 3.80 1.77 -13.86
C PRO A 139 5.21 1.44 -13.35
N ARG A 140 6.08 0.90 -14.21
CA ARG A 140 7.42 0.41 -13.80
C ARG A 140 8.26 1.43 -13.03
N ASP A 141 8.25 2.68 -13.48
CA ASP A 141 9.02 3.75 -12.84
C ASP A 141 8.53 4.00 -11.41
N ASP A 142 7.20 4.07 -11.21
CA ASP A 142 6.61 4.24 -9.88
C ASP A 142 6.78 2.97 -9.03
N ALA A 143 6.60 1.79 -9.64
CA ALA A 143 6.76 0.49 -9.00
C ALA A 143 8.16 0.34 -8.40
N ALA A 144 9.21 0.77 -9.11
CA ALA A 144 10.58 0.78 -8.60
C ALA A 144 10.77 1.68 -7.36
N VAL A 145 10.00 2.76 -7.21
CA VAL A 145 10.07 3.64 -6.04
C VAL A 145 9.30 3.06 -4.85
N TYR A 146 8.12 2.46 -5.10
CA TYR A 146 7.26 1.92 -4.03
C TYR A 146 7.64 0.51 -3.58
N SER A 147 8.20 -0.32 -4.47
CA SER A 147 8.46 -1.74 -4.23
C SER A 147 9.24 -2.00 -2.93
N PRO A 148 10.36 -1.31 -2.62
CA PRO A 148 11.12 -1.58 -1.39
C PRO A 148 10.26 -1.45 -0.12
N SER A 149 9.55 -0.33 0.04
CA SER A 149 8.69 -0.09 1.22
C SER A 149 7.51 -1.06 1.31
N LEU A 150 7.02 -1.55 0.16
CA LEU A 150 5.93 -2.52 0.11
C LEU A 150 6.41 -3.95 0.36
N GLN A 151 7.63 -4.28 -0.06
CA GLN A 151 8.28 -5.54 0.27
C GLN A 151 8.55 -5.63 1.77
N ASP A 152 9.04 -4.55 2.39
CA ASP A 152 9.20 -4.48 3.85
C ASP A 152 7.86 -4.68 4.59
N LEU A 153 6.73 -4.27 4.01
CA LEU A 153 5.41 -4.59 4.57
C LEU A 153 5.12 -6.10 4.44
N ALA A 154 5.30 -6.65 3.23
CA ALA A 154 5.02 -8.05 2.94
C ALA A 154 5.84 -9.00 3.83
N ASP A 155 7.12 -8.70 4.06
CA ASP A 155 8.02 -9.46 4.94
C ASP A 155 7.53 -9.48 6.40
N ARG A 156 6.77 -8.45 6.82
CA ARG A 156 6.10 -8.40 8.14
C ARG A 156 4.69 -8.99 8.12
N GLY A 157 4.27 -9.60 7.02
CA GLY A 157 2.91 -10.12 6.84
C GLY A 157 1.86 -9.03 6.67
N GLU A 158 2.24 -7.85 6.19
CA GLU A 158 1.37 -6.68 6.00
C GLU A 158 1.23 -6.30 4.52
N CYS A 159 0.16 -5.59 4.17
CA CYS A 159 -0.03 -5.02 2.83
C CYS A 159 -0.60 -3.61 2.91
N LEU A 160 -0.22 -2.75 1.96
CA LEU A 160 -0.70 -1.36 1.96
C LEU A 160 -2.14 -1.30 1.44
N ARG A 161 -3.04 -0.73 2.25
CA ARG A 161 -4.43 -0.44 1.86
C ARG A 161 -4.64 1.04 1.58
N VAL A 162 -5.16 1.35 0.40
CA VAL A 162 -5.43 2.71 -0.08
C VAL A 162 -6.83 2.80 -0.71
N GLU A 163 -7.25 4.02 -1.01
CA GLU A 163 -8.48 4.28 -1.76
C GLU A 163 -8.21 4.21 -3.26
N ALA A 164 -9.15 3.63 -3.99
CA ALA A 164 -9.15 3.57 -5.44
C ALA A 164 -10.42 4.20 -6.02
N ARG A 165 -10.23 4.85 -7.17
CA ARG A 165 -11.27 5.25 -8.09
C ARG A 165 -11.18 4.34 -9.31
N VAL A 166 -12.29 3.70 -9.63
CA VAL A 166 -12.42 2.82 -10.79
C VAL A 166 -13.45 3.41 -11.74
N TRP A 167 -13.08 3.56 -13.00
CA TRP A 167 -13.98 3.95 -14.07
C TRP A 167 -14.00 2.87 -15.15
N VAL A 168 -15.19 2.45 -15.57
CA VAL A 168 -15.36 1.44 -16.61
C VAL A 168 -16.38 1.94 -17.62
N ALA A 169 -16.03 1.95 -18.89
CA ALA A 169 -16.93 2.30 -19.98
C ALA A 169 -17.04 1.19 -21.03
N PRO A 170 -18.22 1.03 -21.66
CA PRO A 170 -18.32 0.22 -22.85
C PRO A 170 -17.48 0.85 -23.97
N THR A 171 -16.65 0.06 -24.64
CA THR A 171 -15.93 0.46 -25.86
C THR A 171 -16.55 -0.21 -27.08
N SER A 172 -17.14 -1.40 -26.89
CA SER A 172 -18.05 -2.08 -27.83
C SER A 172 -19.07 -2.93 -27.04
N ASP A 173 -19.91 -3.70 -27.74
CA ASP A 173 -20.85 -4.65 -27.10
C ASP A 173 -20.14 -5.72 -26.24
N THR A 174 -18.85 -5.96 -26.47
CA THR A 174 -18.06 -7.00 -25.80
C THR A 174 -16.80 -6.47 -25.11
N GLU A 175 -16.28 -5.31 -25.53
CA GLU A 175 -15.07 -4.72 -24.96
C GLU A 175 -15.40 -3.56 -24.02
N ARG A 176 -14.63 -3.46 -22.94
CA ARG A 176 -14.73 -2.38 -21.97
C ARG A 176 -13.37 -1.73 -21.78
N ALA A 177 -13.34 -0.41 -21.79
CA ALA A 177 -12.19 0.36 -21.31
C ALA A 177 -12.34 0.53 -19.80
N ALA A 178 -11.30 0.17 -19.06
CA ALA A 178 -11.21 0.40 -17.63
C ALA A 178 -10.04 1.32 -17.32
N SER A 179 -10.19 2.16 -16.30
CA SER A 179 -9.09 2.92 -15.72
C SER A 179 -9.19 2.91 -14.22
N VAL A 180 -8.08 2.63 -13.56
CA VAL A 180 -7.97 2.69 -12.11
C VAL A 180 -7.01 3.79 -11.71
N THR A 181 -7.37 4.54 -10.67
CA THR A 181 -6.52 5.56 -10.06
C THR A 181 -6.50 5.35 -8.55
N LEU A 182 -5.32 5.15 -8.00
CA LEU A 182 -5.09 5.02 -6.56
C LEU A 182 -4.82 6.39 -5.93
N LYS A 183 -5.26 6.57 -4.68
CA LYS A 183 -4.77 7.65 -3.82
C LYS A 183 -3.62 7.09 -2.99
N LEU A 184 -2.37 7.29 -3.42
CA LEU A 184 -1.18 6.81 -2.70
C LEU A 184 -0.64 7.88 -1.74
N PRO A 185 0.02 7.48 -0.64
CA PRO A 185 0.93 8.39 0.06
C PRO A 185 2.15 8.67 -0.83
N PRO A 186 2.90 9.75 -0.55
CA PRO A 186 4.27 9.86 -1.05
C PRO A 186 5.05 8.57 -0.74
N ALA A 187 5.94 8.13 -1.63
CA ALA A 187 6.58 6.81 -1.51
C ALA A 187 7.32 6.60 -0.17
N HIS A 188 8.04 7.61 0.31
CA HIS A 188 8.70 7.60 1.62
C HIS A 188 7.72 7.72 2.81
N GLY A 189 6.43 7.91 2.54
CA GLY A 189 5.34 7.99 3.50
C GLY A 189 4.47 6.73 3.55
N VAL A 190 4.84 5.65 2.85
CA VAL A 190 4.20 4.34 3.01
C VAL A 190 4.36 3.86 4.45
N GLN A 191 5.57 3.97 5.00
CA GLN A 191 5.92 3.59 6.36
C GLN A 191 6.59 4.75 7.13
N SER A 192 6.78 4.56 8.43
CA SER A 192 7.69 5.39 9.21
C SER A 192 9.13 5.07 8.82
N PHE A 193 10.00 6.09 8.78
CA PHE A 193 11.43 5.89 8.56
C PHE A 193 12.13 5.26 9.76
N ASN A 194 11.76 5.65 10.98
CA ASN A 194 12.29 5.07 12.21
C ASN A 194 11.40 3.96 12.76
N GLU A 195 12.01 3.07 13.54
CA GLU A 195 11.33 1.94 14.18
C GLU A 195 10.33 2.41 15.25
N PHE A 196 9.37 1.54 15.54
CA PHE A 196 8.42 1.76 16.61
C PHE A 196 9.02 1.42 17.97
N PRO A 197 8.50 1.99 19.08
CA PRO A 197 8.96 1.62 20.41
C PRO A 197 8.76 0.12 20.67
N GLU A 198 9.69 -0.48 21.41
CA GLU A 198 9.58 -1.89 21.83
C GLU A 198 8.41 -2.13 22.80
N GLN A 199 8.00 -1.09 23.54
CA GLN A 199 6.86 -1.18 24.44
C GLN A 199 5.56 -1.29 23.64
N PRO A 200 4.51 -1.93 24.19
CA PRO A 200 3.18 -1.87 23.61
C PRO A 200 2.80 -0.42 23.32
N TYR A 201 2.36 -0.14 22.10
CA TYR A 201 2.03 1.21 21.65
C TYR A 201 0.64 1.25 21.04
N GLU A 202 0.09 2.46 20.97
CA GLU A 202 -1.15 2.74 20.23
C GLU A 202 -0.89 3.87 19.26
N VAL A 203 -1.18 3.62 17.98
CA VAL A 203 -1.05 4.65 16.94
C VAL A 203 -2.25 5.59 17.03
N LEU A 204 -1.98 6.85 17.36
CA LEU A 204 -3.01 7.88 17.45
C LEU A 204 -3.65 8.14 16.07
N PRO A 205 -4.96 8.45 16.03
CA PRO A 205 -5.67 8.65 14.77
C PRO A 205 -5.18 9.91 14.06
N HIS A 206 -5.22 9.90 12.72
CA HIS A 206 -4.89 11.07 11.91
C HIS A 206 -5.79 12.26 12.24
N GLY A 207 -5.19 13.45 12.28
CA GLY A 207 -5.92 14.71 12.37
C GLY A 207 -5.14 15.85 11.74
N GLY A 208 -5.38 17.06 12.24
CA GLY A 208 -4.74 18.27 11.75
C GLY A 208 -3.24 18.31 12.04
N ALA A 209 -2.54 19.16 11.28
CA ALA A 209 -1.13 19.46 11.51
C ALA A 209 -0.95 20.25 12.82
N ILE A 210 0.02 19.85 13.63
CA ILE A 210 0.39 20.51 14.90
C ILE A 210 1.91 20.71 14.93
N GLN A 211 2.34 21.96 14.98
CA GLN A 211 3.76 22.33 15.07
C GLN A 211 4.32 22.01 16.48
N VAL A 212 5.48 21.38 16.52
CA VAL A 212 6.26 21.19 17.75
C VAL A 212 7.08 22.45 18.05
N SER A 213 7.23 22.80 19.31
CA SER A 213 7.99 23.97 19.77
C SER A 213 9.28 23.56 20.46
N GLY A 214 10.34 24.36 20.32
CA GLY A 214 11.64 24.11 20.93
C GLY A 214 12.51 23.10 20.18
N GLU A 215 12.09 22.70 18.98
CA GLU A 215 12.81 21.77 18.09
C GLU A 215 14.24 22.24 17.75
N GLU A 216 14.47 23.56 17.70
CA GLU A 216 15.79 24.15 17.46
C GLU A 216 16.83 23.81 18.55
N GLN A 217 16.38 23.44 19.75
CA GLN A 217 17.23 23.05 20.87
C GLN A 217 17.62 21.57 20.82
N HIS A 218 17.08 20.82 19.86
CA HIS A 218 17.20 19.35 19.75
C HIS A 218 17.80 18.92 18.40
N MET A 219 18.60 19.78 17.78
CA MET A 219 19.25 19.51 16.49
C MET A 219 20.30 18.38 16.55
N ASP A 220 20.82 18.06 17.73
CA ASP A 220 21.72 16.92 17.97
C ASP A 220 21.05 15.56 17.70
N VAL A 221 19.73 15.50 17.89
CA VAL A 221 18.88 14.35 17.55
C VAL A 221 18.30 14.54 16.14
N LEU A 222 17.57 15.64 15.91
CA LEU A 222 16.83 15.87 14.66
C LEU A 222 17.74 15.88 13.43
N GLY A 223 18.95 16.45 13.54
CA GLY A 223 19.90 16.55 12.44
C GLY A 223 20.30 15.19 11.82
N ARG A 224 20.15 14.09 12.56
CA ARG A 224 20.44 12.72 12.08
C ARG A 224 19.36 12.17 11.15
N TYR A 225 18.14 12.71 11.24
CA TYR A 225 16.99 12.26 10.48
C TYR A 225 16.65 13.22 9.33
N VAL A 226 17.31 14.35 9.23
CA VAL A 226 17.03 15.28 8.13
C VAL A 226 17.42 14.67 6.78
N SER A 227 16.56 14.87 5.79
CA SER A 227 16.84 14.60 4.37
C SER A 227 16.60 15.84 3.51
N GLU A 228 16.98 15.75 2.24
CA GLU A 228 16.67 16.78 1.23
C GLU A 228 15.15 17.00 1.05
N GLY A 229 14.34 15.96 1.31
CA GLY A 229 12.88 16.03 1.29
C GLY A 229 12.25 15.77 2.65
N GLU A 230 10.91 15.75 2.66
CA GLU A 230 10.12 15.38 3.83
C GLU A 230 10.50 13.99 4.33
N ARG A 231 10.62 13.84 5.66
CA ARG A 231 10.77 12.55 6.29
C ARG A 231 9.60 12.24 7.18
N TYR A 232 9.04 11.06 7.00
CA TYR A 232 7.92 10.57 7.78
C TYR A 232 8.45 9.75 8.95
N LEU A 233 8.06 10.13 10.17
CA LEU A 233 8.60 9.58 11.41
C LEU A 233 7.48 9.13 12.35
N ALA A 234 7.83 8.22 13.24
CA ALA A 234 7.08 7.84 14.42
C ALA A 234 7.69 8.51 15.64
N VAL A 235 6.88 9.31 16.33
CA VAL A 235 7.26 9.96 17.58
C VAL A 235 6.32 9.54 18.69
N THR A 236 6.81 9.52 19.92
CA THR A 236 6.01 9.19 21.09
C THR A 236 5.63 10.45 21.83
N LEU A 237 4.40 10.49 22.34
CA LEU A 237 3.87 11.63 23.09
C LEU A 237 3.79 11.29 24.58
N HIS A 238 4.31 12.19 25.41
CA HIS A 238 4.40 12.00 26.85
C HIS A 238 3.88 13.23 27.57
N VAL A 239 3.04 13.03 28.59
CA VAL A 239 2.57 14.14 29.40
C VAL A 239 3.58 14.43 30.50
N VAL A 240 4.10 15.65 30.52
CA VAL A 240 5.15 16.09 31.45
C VAL A 240 4.77 17.40 32.13
N GLN A 241 5.48 17.73 33.21
CA GLN A 241 5.38 19.05 33.86
C GLN A 241 6.55 19.90 33.40
N GLU A 242 6.25 21.04 32.79
CA GLU A 242 7.24 22.01 32.30
C GLU A 242 7.23 23.28 33.15
N GLN A 243 8.40 23.91 33.27
CA GLN A 243 8.55 25.16 33.99
C GLN A 243 9.36 26.13 33.12
N LYS A 244 8.72 27.19 32.62
CA LYS A 244 9.37 28.14 31.70
C LYS A 244 10.57 28.86 32.34
N THR A 245 10.46 29.16 33.62
CA THR A 245 11.52 29.74 34.45
C THR A 245 11.37 29.19 35.87
N GLU A 246 12.42 29.20 36.67
CA GLU A 246 12.39 28.72 38.07
C GLU A 246 11.30 29.40 38.93
N ARG A 247 10.86 30.60 38.55
CA ARG A 247 9.83 31.38 39.25
C ARG A 247 8.41 31.17 38.70
N SER A 248 8.27 30.54 37.54
CA SER A 248 6.96 30.32 36.92
C SER A 248 6.26 29.12 37.54
N GLN A 249 4.94 29.14 37.63
CA GLN A 249 4.20 27.94 38.03
C GLN A 249 4.42 26.84 36.98
N PRO A 250 4.71 25.59 37.40
CA PRO A 250 4.75 24.46 36.48
C PRO A 250 3.42 24.30 35.75
N TYR A 251 3.48 23.92 34.48
CA TYR A 251 2.31 23.62 33.67
C TYR A 251 2.48 22.28 32.99
N GLN A 252 1.37 21.57 32.82
CA GLN A 252 1.36 20.30 32.12
C GLN A 252 1.42 20.56 30.61
N CYS A 253 2.27 19.82 29.91
CA CYS A 253 2.32 19.85 28.45
C CYS A 253 2.60 18.46 27.88
N VAL A 254 2.48 18.35 26.56
CA VAL A 254 2.83 17.14 25.81
C VAL A 254 4.25 17.31 25.25
N GLU A 255 5.16 16.49 25.73
CA GLU A 255 6.51 16.31 25.20
C GLU A 255 6.51 15.34 24.02
N VAL A 256 7.31 15.67 23.00
CA VAL A 256 7.50 14.85 21.81
C VAL A 256 8.86 14.19 21.89
N ARG A 257 8.91 12.87 21.72
CA ARG A 257 10.16 12.10 21.68
C ARG A 257 10.33 11.34 20.37
N LEU A 258 11.51 11.42 19.78
CA LEU A 258 11.95 10.63 18.64
C LEU A 258 12.98 9.61 19.14
N ASP A 259 12.73 8.32 18.93
CA ASP A 259 13.58 7.21 19.39
C ASP A 259 14.01 7.36 20.86
N GLY A 260 13.04 7.70 21.71
CA GLY A 260 13.23 7.89 23.15
C GLY A 260 13.84 9.24 23.57
N HIS A 261 14.33 10.04 22.63
CA HIS A 261 14.96 11.33 22.91
C HIS A 261 13.98 12.49 22.71
N ARG A 262 13.99 13.46 23.63
CA ARG A 262 13.15 14.66 23.52
C ARG A 262 13.54 15.48 22.28
N VAL A 263 12.55 15.83 21.47
CA VAL A 263 12.70 16.68 20.29
C VAL A 263 11.83 17.94 20.32
N GLY A 264 11.17 18.20 21.44
CA GLY A 264 10.42 19.42 21.68
C GLY A 264 9.16 19.16 22.50
N VAL A 265 8.33 20.20 22.61
CA VAL A 265 7.05 20.16 23.33
C VAL A 265 5.96 20.82 22.50
N LEU A 266 4.71 20.45 22.74
CA LEU A 266 3.59 21.19 22.19
C LEU A 266 3.34 22.46 22.98
N THR A 267 2.87 23.52 22.31
CA THR A 267 2.41 24.73 22.99
C THR A 267 1.35 24.39 24.04
N LYS A 268 1.24 25.20 25.11
CA LYS A 268 0.25 24.97 26.18
C LYS A 268 -1.17 24.74 25.64
N ALA A 269 -1.63 25.63 24.74
CA ALA A 269 -2.96 25.56 24.15
C ALA A 269 -3.19 24.30 23.28
N MET A 270 -2.13 23.74 22.69
CA MET A 270 -2.25 22.51 21.91
C MET A 270 -2.09 21.26 22.76
N SER A 271 -1.26 21.32 23.80
CA SER A 271 -1.15 20.26 24.81
C SER A 271 -2.50 20.01 25.47
N GLU A 272 -3.22 21.05 25.90
CA GLU A 272 -4.57 20.94 26.47
C GLU A 272 -5.57 20.19 25.55
N LYS A 273 -5.35 20.21 24.24
CA LYS A 273 -6.22 19.52 23.26
C LYS A 273 -5.85 18.06 23.02
N LEU A 274 -4.70 17.61 23.53
CA LEU A 274 -4.16 16.26 23.35
C LEU A 274 -3.92 15.52 24.68
N THR A 275 -3.85 16.21 25.81
CA THR A 275 -3.56 15.59 27.12
C THR A 275 -4.48 14.40 27.39
N ASP A 276 -5.79 14.56 27.21
CA ASP A 276 -6.75 13.49 27.54
C ASP A 276 -6.51 12.21 26.72
N ILE A 277 -6.26 12.32 25.41
CA ILE A 277 -6.01 11.14 24.56
C ILE A 277 -4.65 10.50 24.86
N VAL A 278 -3.62 11.31 25.13
CA VAL A 278 -2.28 10.81 25.48
C VAL A 278 -2.32 10.08 26.83
N GLN A 279 -2.99 10.65 27.83
CA GLN A 279 -3.19 10.00 29.14
C GLN A 279 -4.05 8.75 29.01
N TYR A 280 -5.14 8.79 28.23
CA TYR A 280 -6.02 7.65 28.03
C TYR A 280 -5.27 6.41 27.52
N VAL A 281 -4.33 6.60 26.58
CA VAL A 281 -3.48 5.52 26.07
C VAL A 281 -2.43 5.11 27.10
N ALA A 282 -1.76 6.07 27.75
CA ALA A 282 -0.72 5.79 28.75
C ALA A 282 -1.26 5.04 29.97
N GLU A 283 -2.47 5.35 30.44
CA GLU A 283 -3.17 4.66 31.54
C GLU A 283 -3.52 3.20 31.23
N ARG A 284 -3.36 2.76 29.97
CA ARG A 284 -3.56 1.39 29.50
C ARG A 284 -2.24 0.68 29.21
N ASP A 285 -1.16 1.16 29.81
CA ASP A 285 0.21 0.62 29.67
C ASP A 285 0.69 0.58 28.22
N LYS A 286 0.19 1.51 27.39
CA LYS A 286 0.60 1.68 25.99
C LYS A 286 1.29 3.03 25.79
N VAL A 287 2.27 3.07 24.90
CA VAL A 287 2.93 4.31 24.48
C VAL A 287 2.09 5.00 23.38
N PRO A 288 1.71 6.28 23.53
CA PRO A 288 1.00 7.02 22.49
C PRO A 288 1.94 7.33 21.32
N LEU A 289 1.75 6.64 20.19
CA LEU A 289 2.58 6.78 18.99
C LEU A 289 1.88 7.71 17.99
N CYS A 290 2.60 8.72 17.52
CA CYS A 290 2.10 9.77 16.66
C CYS A 290 2.91 9.82 15.35
N ARG A 291 2.20 10.11 14.26
CA ARG A 291 2.81 10.40 12.97
C ARG A 291 3.39 11.80 12.99
N ALA A 292 4.62 11.94 12.52
CA ALA A 292 5.28 13.21 12.35
C ALA A 292 5.92 13.34 10.97
N VAL A 293 6.06 14.58 10.50
CA VAL A 293 6.83 14.92 9.32
C VAL A 293 7.94 15.86 9.74
N LEU A 294 9.17 15.47 9.44
CA LEU A 294 10.37 16.28 9.62
C LEU A 294 10.75 16.91 8.28
N LYS A 295 11.01 18.22 8.30
CA LYS A 295 11.55 18.96 7.15
C LYS A 295 12.73 19.79 7.61
N GLY A 296 13.70 20.02 6.74
CA GLY A 296 14.75 21.01 6.99
C GLY A 296 16.12 20.60 6.48
N SER A 297 17.14 21.12 7.16
CA SER A 297 18.55 20.88 6.91
C SER A 297 19.24 20.49 8.23
N PRO A 298 20.48 19.98 8.20
CA PRO A 298 21.24 19.74 9.43
C PRO A 298 21.43 20.98 10.33
N LEU A 299 21.18 22.20 9.81
CA LEU A 299 21.28 23.46 10.55
C LEU A 299 19.96 23.89 11.20
N ARG A 300 18.82 23.45 10.64
CA ARG A 300 17.49 23.81 11.13
C ARG A 300 16.49 22.78 10.64
N ALA A 301 15.72 22.22 11.56
CA ALA A 301 14.65 21.29 11.25
C ALA A 301 13.34 21.74 11.92
N GLU A 302 12.24 21.38 11.28
CA GLU A 302 10.88 21.63 11.74
C GLU A 302 10.14 20.29 11.77
N ILE A 303 9.51 19.96 12.90
CA ILE A 303 8.75 18.73 13.07
C ILE A 303 7.27 19.03 13.32
N VAL A 304 6.42 18.42 12.48
CA VAL A 304 4.97 18.61 12.49
C VAL A 304 4.29 17.29 12.80
N LEU A 305 3.41 17.28 13.79
CA LEU A 305 2.58 16.12 14.13
C LEU A 305 1.29 16.11 13.30
N TYR A 306 0.80 14.93 12.95
CA TYR A 306 -0.50 14.73 12.31
C TYR A 306 -1.38 13.83 13.18
N VAL A 307 -2.18 14.44 14.04
CA VAL A 307 -2.94 13.75 15.08
C VAL A 307 -4.29 14.40 15.34
N ALA A 308 -5.31 13.56 15.58
CA ALA A 308 -6.62 14.05 15.99
C ALA A 308 -6.58 14.53 17.44
N LYS A 309 -7.22 15.66 17.69
CA LYS A 309 -7.38 16.18 19.06
C LYS A 309 -8.35 15.31 19.84
N SER A 310 -8.33 15.37 21.16
CA SER A 310 -9.17 14.53 22.03
C SER A 310 -10.66 14.54 21.66
N HIS A 311 -11.21 15.69 21.24
CA HIS A 311 -12.62 15.82 20.86
C HIS A 311 -12.96 15.34 19.43
N GLU A 312 -11.94 15.11 18.58
CA GLU A 312 -12.10 14.62 17.21
C GLU A 312 -12.08 13.08 17.15
N VAL A 313 -11.72 12.42 18.25
CA VAL A 313 -11.52 10.98 18.34
C VAL A 313 -12.85 10.26 18.47
N THR A 314 -13.05 9.25 17.62
CA THR A 314 -14.29 8.46 17.64
C THR A 314 -14.33 7.46 18.80
N ARG A 315 -15.53 7.20 19.32
CA ARG A 315 -15.74 6.16 20.35
C ARG A 315 -15.23 4.78 19.94
N ARG A 316 -15.42 4.42 18.66
CA ARG A 316 -14.92 3.17 18.08
C ARG A 316 -13.41 3.01 18.25
N TRP A 317 -12.65 4.09 18.10
CA TRP A 317 -11.20 4.05 18.31
C TRP A 317 -10.85 3.93 19.80
N LEU A 318 -11.54 4.67 20.68
CA LEU A 318 -11.31 4.54 22.13
C LEU A 318 -11.52 3.09 22.60
N ASP A 319 -12.61 2.46 22.13
CA ASP A 319 -12.93 1.07 22.46
C ASP A 319 -11.86 0.07 21.93
N SER A 320 -11.21 0.36 20.79
CA SER A 320 -10.12 -0.49 20.27
C SER A 320 -8.84 -0.41 21.09
N VAL A 321 -8.56 0.73 21.72
CA VAL A 321 -7.38 0.86 22.61
C VAL A 321 -7.54 0.02 23.87
N GLY A 322 -8.74 0.02 24.46
CA GLY A 322 -9.06 -0.68 25.71
C GLY A 322 -9.29 -2.18 25.57
N SER A 323 -9.56 -2.67 24.36
CA SER A 323 -9.72 -4.09 24.07
C SER A 323 -8.34 -4.78 23.92
N GLY A 324 -7.56 -4.79 25.00
CA GLY A 324 -6.34 -5.58 25.10
C GLY A 324 -6.66 -7.07 25.11
N GLY A 325 -6.72 -7.70 23.93
CA GLY A 325 -6.97 -9.13 23.79
C GLY A 325 -7.02 -9.62 22.36
N GLY A 326 -5.86 -9.63 21.67
CA GLY A 326 -5.60 -10.51 20.53
C GLY A 326 -6.16 -10.06 19.17
N ARG A 327 -5.25 -9.65 18.28
CA ARG A 327 -5.11 -10.21 16.94
C ARG A 327 -3.78 -9.75 16.36
N ALA A 328 -2.79 -10.63 16.50
CA ALA A 328 -1.59 -10.68 15.67
C ALA A 328 -2.02 -10.72 14.19
#